data_AF-A0A085Z1Q2-F1
#
_entry.id   AF-A0A085Z1Q2-F1
#
_cell.length_a   1.000
_cell.length_b   1.000
_cell.length_c   1.000
_cell.angle_alpha   90.00
_cell.angle_beta   90.00
_cell.angle_gamma   90.00
#
_symmetry.space_group_name_H-M   'P 1'
#
loop_
_entity.id
_entity.type
_entity.pdbx_description
1 polymer ?
#
loop_
_entity_poly.entity_id
_entity_poly.type
_entity_poly.pdbx_seq_one_letter_code
_entity_poly.pdbx_strand_id
1 'polypeptide(L)'
;MPEFMKKNGMGFMEIALLVSLTTGSIAFSKKPNTQAQGFAGILQPGPKCMYWDKSEYKPADCDDKNPVYSERVPFDYEKFTYFKRIERKDTLTAENAFGKVWYSKYNGEVEFFTDDGTDPNNGRELRKATEYIIEKYGGVAEEE
;
A
#
# COMPACT_ATOMS: atom_id res chain seq x y z
N MET A 1 -31.84 52.10 -71.20
CA MET A 1 -30.76 51.11 -71.37
C MET A 1 -29.81 51.25 -70.18
N PRO A 2 -29.80 50.33 -69.20
CA PRO A 2 -28.77 50.29 -68.17
C PRO A 2 -27.78 49.15 -68.47
N GLU A 3 -26.50 49.49 -68.52
CA GLU A 3 -25.38 48.56 -68.65
C GLU A 3 -24.74 48.31 -67.28
N PHE A 4 -24.32 47.07 -67.09
CA PHE A 4 -24.12 46.44 -65.80
C PHE A 4 -22.80 46.79 -65.10
N MET A 5 -22.96 46.91 -63.78
CA MET A 5 -21.99 46.94 -62.68
C MET A 5 -20.57 46.40 -62.94
N LYS A 6 -19.58 47.24 -62.62
CA LYS A 6 -18.14 46.95 -62.54
C LYS A 6 -17.74 46.49 -61.13
N LYS A 7 -17.65 45.17 -60.99
CA LYS A 7 -16.65 44.32 -60.28
C LYS A 7 -15.93 44.82 -58.99
N ASN A 8 -16.37 44.21 -57.88
CA ASN A 8 -15.63 43.45 -56.83
C ASN A 8 -14.71 44.15 -55.82
N GLY A 9 -15.05 43.96 -54.53
CA GLY A 9 -14.14 44.15 -53.40
C GLY A 9 -14.75 43.86 -52.03
N MET A 10 -15.64 42.87 -51.88
CA MET A 10 -16.21 42.51 -50.58
C MET A 10 -16.54 41.01 -50.57
N GLY A 11 -15.58 40.18 -50.14
CA GLY A 11 -15.77 38.72 -50.16
C GLY A 11 -14.58 37.87 -49.70
N PHE A 12 -13.60 38.43 -48.97
CA PHE A 12 -12.44 37.66 -48.50
C PHE A 12 -12.28 37.61 -46.98
N MET A 13 -13.14 38.29 -46.21
CA MET A 13 -13.10 38.22 -44.74
C MET A 13 -13.86 37.04 -44.13
N GLU A 14 -14.54 36.21 -44.94
CA GLU A 14 -15.25 35.00 -44.44
C GLU A 14 -14.54 33.68 -44.76
N ILE A 15 -13.60 33.63 -45.71
CA ILE A 15 -12.90 32.38 -46.09
C ILE A 15 -11.67 32.12 -45.19
N ALA A 16 -11.23 33.10 -44.40
CA ALA A 16 -10.14 32.92 -43.43
C ALA A 16 -10.54 32.09 -42.19
N LEU A 17 -11.84 31.88 -41.94
CA LEU A 17 -12.34 31.16 -40.76
C LEU A 17 -12.53 29.64 -40.99
N LEU A 18 -12.43 29.17 -42.23
CA LEU A 18 -12.59 27.74 -42.57
C LEU A 18 -11.27 27.00 -42.87
N VAL A 19 -10.14 27.70 -42.98
CA VAL A 19 -8.82 27.09 -43.26
C VAL A 19 -8.04 26.76 -41.98
N SER A 20 -8.50 27.19 -40.81
CA SER A 20 -7.85 26.90 -39.52
C SER A 20 -8.17 25.51 -38.92
N LEU A 21 -8.93 24.65 -39.61
CA LEU A 21 -9.38 23.36 -39.08
C LEU A 21 -8.78 22.10 -39.74
N THR A 22 -7.86 22.19 -40.71
CA THR A 22 -7.44 20.97 -41.47
C THR A 22 -5.95 20.78 -41.73
N THR A 23 -5.03 21.32 -40.92
CA THR A 23 -3.61 20.93 -41.01
C THR A 23 -3.00 20.59 -39.65
N GLY A 24 -2.88 19.28 -39.40
CA GLY A 24 -1.62 18.74 -38.90
C GLY A 24 -1.56 18.38 -37.42
N SER A 25 -2.25 17.32 -37.04
CA SER A 25 -1.90 16.48 -35.89
C SER A 25 -0.48 15.93 -36.06
N ILE A 26 0.48 16.47 -35.31
CA ILE A 26 1.80 15.84 -35.12
C ILE A 26 1.58 14.65 -34.20
N ALA A 27 1.77 13.44 -34.74
CA ALA A 27 1.70 12.19 -34.00
C ALA A 27 2.83 12.11 -32.96
N PHE A 28 2.55 12.50 -31.71
CA PHE A 28 3.36 12.14 -30.55
C PHE A 28 2.78 10.87 -29.92
N SER A 29 3.14 9.71 -30.45
CA SER A 29 2.99 8.45 -29.71
C SER A 29 4.12 8.29 -28.71
N LYS A 30 3.97 8.95 -27.55
CA LYS A 30 4.50 8.45 -26.29
C LYS A 30 3.29 8.17 -25.43
N LYS A 31 2.96 6.90 -25.20
CA LYS A 31 1.89 6.51 -24.25
C LYS A 31 2.19 7.14 -22.90
N PRO A 32 1.40 8.11 -22.40
CA PRO A 32 1.38 8.37 -20.98
C PRO A 32 0.29 7.49 -20.38
N ASN A 33 0.64 6.70 -19.38
CA ASN A 33 -0.34 6.04 -18.52
C ASN A 33 -1.03 7.14 -17.68
N THR A 34 -1.99 7.83 -18.27
CA THR A 34 -2.73 8.90 -17.61
C THR A 34 -4.09 8.36 -17.23
N GLN A 35 -4.20 7.96 -15.97
CA GLN A 35 -5.47 7.78 -15.30
C GLN A 35 -6.29 9.07 -15.46
N ALA A 36 -7.53 8.92 -15.94
CA ALA A 36 -8.47 10.00 -16.12
C ALA A 36 -8.72 10.72 -14.79
N GLN A 37 -8.19 11.93 -14.62
CA GLN A 37 -8.54 12.82 -13.53
C GLN A 37 -9.76 13.67 -13.94
N GLY A 38 -10.95 13.08 -13.77
CA GLY A 38 -12.20 13.82 -13.65
C GLY A 38 -12.39 14.32 -12.22
N PHE A 39 -13.26 15.32 -12.05
CA PHE A 39 -13.54 16.06 -10.81
C PHE A 39 -14.30 15.21 -9.75
N ALA A 40 -13.69 14.12 -9.30
CA ALA A 40 -14.06 13.36 -8.10
C ALA A 40 -12.80 13.25 -7.24
N GLY A 41 -12.91 13.64 -5.98
CA GLY A 41 -11.79 13.69 -5.04
C GLY A 41 -10.93 12.43 -5.07
N ILE A 42 -9.62 12.66 -5.06
CA ILE A 42 -8.55 11.68 -5.15
C ILE A 42 -8.67 10.67 -4.00
N LEU A 43 -9.43 9.59 -4.18
CA LEU A 43 -9.24 8.39 -3.37
C LEU A 43 -8.01 7.70 -3.97
N GLN A 44 -6.82 8.03 -3.46
CA GLN A 44 -5.66 7.21 -3.78
C GLN A 44 -6.00 5.78 -3.37
N PRO A 45 -5.89 4.80 -4.29
CA PRO A 45 -6.10 3.42 -3.90
C PRO A 45 -5.10 3.10 -2.78
N GLY A 46 -5.62 2.60 -1.65
CA GLY A 46 -4.79 2.22 -0.51
C GLY A 46 -3.74 1.17 -0.88
N PRO A 47 -2.77 0.89 0.01
CA PRO A 47 -1.76 -0.11 -0.24
C PRO A 47 -2.41 -1.46 -0.60
N LYS A 48 -1.88 -2.12 -1.63
CA LYS A 48 -2.39 -3.41 -2.12
C LYS A 48 -1.61 -4.59 -1.57
N CYS A 49 -0.36 -4.36 -1.16
CA CYS A 49 0.49 -5.36 -0.54
C CYS A 49 1.06 -4.81 0.76
N MET A 50 1.48 -5.73 1.62
CA MET A 50 2.22 -5.46 2.84
C MET A 50 3.32 -6.49 3.01
N TYR A 51 4.34 -6.18 3.80
CA TYR A 51 5.41 -7.10 4.13
C TYR A 51 5.70 -7.02 5.63
N TRP A 52 6.22 -8.12 6.19
CA TRP A 52 6.61 -8.17 7.58
C TRP A 52 7.97 -7.48 7.77
N ASP A 53 8.00 -6.39 8.52
CA ASP A 53 9.24 -5.68 8.86
C ASP A 53 9.62 -5.97 10.31
N LYS A 54 10.12 -7.19 10.55
CA LYS A 54 10.66 -7.71 11.82
C LYS A 54 9.66 -7.80 12.99
N SER A 55 8.86 -6.77 13.22
CA SER A 55 7.92 -6.66 14.33
C SER A 55 6.51 -6.22 13.94
N GLU A 56 6.31 -5.62 12.77
CA GLU A 56 4.96 -5.27 12.30
C GLU A 56 4.88 -5.29 10.77
N TYR A 57 3.66 -5.36 10.24
CA TYR A 57 3.45 -5.25 8.80
C TYR A 57 3.56 -3.79 8.34
N LYS A 58 4.23 -3.57 7.21
CA LYS A 58 4.35 -2.27 6.55
C LYS A 58 3.81 -2.33 5.12
N PRO A 59 3.28 -1.21 4.58
CA PRO A 59 2.82 -1.18 3.20
C PRO A 59 3.99 -1.39 2.24
N ALA A 60 3.74 -2.13 1.17
CA ALA A 60 4.68 -2.31 0.06
C ALA A 60 3.95 -2.15 -1.27
N ASP A 61 4.70 -1.73 -2.28
CA ASP A 61 4.25 -1.84 -3.66
C ASP A 61 4.32 -3.31 -4.10
N CYS A 62 3.24 -3.80 -4.71
CA CYS A 62 3.13 -5.17 -5.24
C CYS A 62 3.98 -5.41 -6.49
N ASP A 63 4.50 -4.36 -7.14
CA ASP A 63 5.33 -4.49 -8.34
C ASP A 63 6.81 -4.13 -8.10
N ASP A 64 7.15 -3.68 -6.88
CA ASP A 64 8.54 -3.41 -6.49
C ASP A 64 9.38 -4.70 -6.55
N LYS A 65 10.59 -4.58 -7.11
CA LYS A 65 11.54 -5.69 -7.31
C LYS A 65 12.64 -5.74 -6.25
N ASN A 66 12.59 -4.87 -5.25
CA ASN A 66 13.51 -4.92 -4.12
C ASN A 66 13.39 -6.28 -3.41
N PRO A 67 14.48 -7.04 -3.24
CA PRO A 67 14.47 -8.34 -2.55
C PRO A 67 13.88 -8.30 -1.13
N VAL A 68 13.93 -7.14 -0.45
CA VAL A 68 13.32 -6.95 0.87
C VAL A 68 11.81 -7.24 0.85
N TYR A 69 11.14 -7.04 -0.28
CA TYR A 69 9.69 -7.28 -0.43
C TYR A 69 9.37 -8.62 -1.09
N SER A 70 10.33 -9.53 -1.19
CA SER A 70 10.14 -10.85 -1.82
C SER A 70 9.07 -11.71 -1.14
N GLU A 71 8.89 -11.54 0.17
CA GLU A 71 7.89 -12.24 1.00
C GLU A 71 6.62 -11.41 1.26
N ARG A 72 6.35 -10.38 0.42
CA ARG A 72 5.13 -9.58 0.56
C ARG A 72 3.87 -10.41 0.35
N VAL A 73 2.81 -10.03 1.05
CA VAL A 73 1.48 -10.64 1.00
C VAL A 73 0.43 -9.60 0.58
N PRO A 74 -0.75 -10.02 0.10
CA PRO A 74 -1.87 -9.11 -0.10
C PRO A 74 -2.16 -8.29 1.17
N PHE A 75 -2.55 -7.03 0.99
CA PHE A 75 -2.87 -6.17 2.12
C PHE A 75 -4.06 -6.72 2.90
N ASP A 76 -3.87 -6.92 4.20
CA ASP A 76 -4.88 -7.35 5.15
C ASP A 76 -4.94 -6.29 6.26
N TYR A 77 -6.09 -5.62 6.36
CA TYR A 77 -6.26 -4.50 7.28
C TYR A 77 -6.17 -4.91 8.76
N GLU A 78 -6.68 -6.09 9.10
CA GLU A 78 -6.72 -6.59 10.48
C GLU A 78 -5.30 -6.93 10.94
N LYS A 79 -4.58 -7.74 10.15
CA LYS A 79 -3.17 -8.05 10.42
C LYS A 79 -2.29 -6.82 10.42
N PHE A 80 -2.50 -5.90 9.48
CA PHE A 80 -1.74 -4.65 9.42
C PHE A 80 -1.91 -3.82 10.70
N THR A 81 -3.12 -3.77 11.25
CA THR A 81 -3.46 -2.92 12.40
C THR A 81 -3.06 -3.57 13.72
N TYR A 82 -3.35 -4.86 13.89
CA TYR A 82 -3.34 -5.54 15.18
C TYR A 82 -2.22 -6.56 15.34
N PHE A 83 -1.69 -7.14 14.26
CA PHE A 83 -0.68 -8.20 14.35
C PHE A 83 0.72 -7.59 14.45
N LYS A 84 1.26 -7.55 15.68
CA LYS A 84 2.58 -7.01 16.00
C LYS A 84 3.33 -7.95 16.92
N ARG A 85 4.64 -8.05 16.73
CA ARG A 85 5.56 -8.69 17.67
C ARG A 85 5.82 -7.74 18.84
N ILE A 86 5.75 -8.28 20.05
CA ILE A 86 6.06 -7.55 21.27
C ILE A 86 7.57 -7.58 21.48
N GLU A 87 8.24 -6.44 21.25
CA GLU A 87 9.70 -6.35 21.34
C GLU A 87 10.21 -6.26 22.79
N ARG A 88 9.44 -5.62 23.67
CA ARG A 88 9.75 -5.50 25.10
C ARG A 88 9.12 -6.62 25.92
N LYS A 89 9.66 -7.84 25.77
CA LYS A 89 9.18 -9.03 26.49
C LYS A 89 9.27 -8.88 28.02
N ASP A 90 10.24 -8.10 28.49
CA ASP A 90 10.46 -7.73 29.88
C ASP A 90 9.29 -6.99 30.52
N THR A 91 8.44 -6.36 29.70
CA THR A 91 7.24 -5.65 30.18
C THR A 91 6.01 -6.55 30.32
N LEU A 92 6.08 -7.80 29.88
CA LEU A 92 4.96 -8.74 29.96
C LEU A 92 4.87 -9.35 31.35
N THR A 93 3.69 -9.27 31.95
CA THR A 93 3.33 -9.94 33.21
C THR A 93 2.06 -10.73 33.00
N ALA A 94 1.82 -11.75 33.82
CA ALA A 94 0.57 -12.52 33.76
C ALA A 94 -0.66 -11.58 33.84
N GLU A 95 -0.61 -10.57 34.71
CA GLU A 95 -1.70 -9.60 34.89
C GLU A 95 -2.02 -8.79 33.62
N ASN A 96 -1.01 -8.36 32.87
CA ASN A 96 -1.22 -7.49 31.71
C ASN A 96 -1.45 -8.26 30.40
N ALA A 97 -0.85 -9.45 30.26
CA ALA A 97 -0.76 -10.17 29.00
C ALA A 97 -1.61 -11.44 28.93
N PHE A 98 -1.98 -12.04 30.07
CA PHE A 98 -2.74 -13.28 30.06
C PHE A 98 -4.07 -13.13 29.31
N GLY A 99 -4.34 -14.07 28.41
CA GLY A 99 -5.55 -14.08 27.59
C GLY A 99 -5.54 -13.10 26.40
N LYS A 100 -4.52 -12.24 26.29
CA LYS A 100 -4.43 -11.14 25.30
C LYS A 100 -3.23 -11.24 24.35
N VAL A 101 -2.28 -12.13 24.63
CA VAL A 101 -1.08 -12.30 23.79
C VAL A 101 -0.96 -13.74 23.29
N TRP A 102 -0.30 -13.86 22.15
CA TRP A 102 0.04 -15.12 21.51
C TRP A 102 1.55 -15.28 21.48
N TYR A 103 2.03 -16.51 21.33
CA TYR A 103 3.45 -16.79 21.26
C TYR A 103 3.79 -17.82 20.19
N SER A 104 4.99 -17.69 19.66
CA SER A 104 5.67 -18.71 18.86
C SER A 104 6.87 -19.21 19.62
N LYS A 105 7.15 -20.52 19.53
CA LYS A 105 8.38 -21.12 20.06
C LYS A 105 9.12 -21.86 18.97
N TYR A 106 10.31 -21.40 18.66
CA TYR A 106 11.17 -21.96 17.63
C TYR A 106 12.62 -22.00 18.10
N ASN A 107 13.29 -23.13 17.95
CA ASN A 107 14.68 -23.34 18.36
C ASN A 107 15.03 -22.87 19.79
N GLY A 108 14.07 -22.99 20.72
CA GLY A 108 14.25 -22.59 22.12
C GLY A 108 13.92 -21.13 22.41
N GLU A 109 13.82 -20.29 21.39
CA GLU A 109 13.41 -18.89 21.51
C GLU A 109 11.89 -18.76 21.51
N VAL A 110 11.39 -17.84 22.33
CA VAL A 110 9.96 -17.51 22.42
C VAL A 110 9.77 -16.06 22.01
N GLU A 111 8.92 -15.84 21.00
CA GLU A 111 8.47 -14.51 20.58
C GLU A 111 6.99 -14.35 20.92
N PHE A 112 6.61 -13.14 21.32
CA PHE A 112 5.23 -12.80 21.69
C PHE A 112 4.62 -11.87 20.65
N PHE A 113 3.32 -11.99 20.47
CA PHE A 113 2.54 -11.26 19.48
C PHE A 113 1.23 -10.74 20.09
N THR A 114 0.74 -9.63 19.55
CA THR A 114 -0.48 -8.95 20.00
C THR A 114 -1.76 -9.54 19.44
N ASP A 115 -1.67 -10.44 18.46
CA ASP A 115 -2.82 -11.07 17.83
C ASP A 115 -2.50 -12.52 17.37
N ASP A 116 -3.52 -13.30 17.06
CA ASP A 116 -3.40 -14.66 16.55
C ASP A 116 -2.88 -14.71 15.11
N GLY A 117 -2.37 -15.86 14.69
CA GLY A 117 -2.01 -16.10 13.30
C GLY A 117 -0.81 -17.01 13.13
N THR A 118 0.06 -16.66 12.19
CA THR A 118 1.25 -17.41 11.85
C THR A 118 2.47 -16.52 12.05
N ASP A 119 3.47 -17.02 12.74
CA ASP A 119 4.76 -16.37 12.91
C ASP A 119 5.41 -16.14 11.52
N PRO A 120 5.60 -14.88 11.09
CA PRO A 120 6.15 -14.60 9.77
C PRO A 120 7.62 -15.04 9.61
N ASN A 121 8.35 -15.22 10.72
CA ASN A 121 9.78 -15.54 10.69
C ASN A 121 10.04 -17.04 10.50
N ASN A 122 9.12 -17.92 10.90
CA ASN A 122 9.32 -19.38 10.85
C ASN A 122 8.10 -20.17 10.35
N GLY A 123 6.98 -19.51 10.05
CA GLY A 123 5.78 -20.12 9.47
C GLY A 123 4.97 -20.99 10.44
N ARG A 124 5.27 -20.96 11.75
CA ARG A 124 4.51 -21.74 12.74
C ARG A 124 3.25 -20.99 13.16
N GLU A 125 2.19 -21.75 13.40
CA GLU A 125 0.96 -21.23 14.01
C GLU A 125 1.26 -20.74 15.43
N LEU A 126 0.75 -19.54 15.75
CA LEU A 126 0.87 -18.97 17.08
C LEU A 126 -0.04 -19.68 18.05
N ARG A 127 0.38 -19.74 19.31
CA ARG A 127 -0.40 -20.34 20.40
C ARG A 127 -0.80 -19.27 21.38
N LYS A 128 -2.01 -19.35 21.94
CA LYS A 128 -2.42 -18.46 23.02
C LYS A 128 -1.48 -18.63 24.22
N ALA A 129 -0.94 -17.53 24.73
CA ALA A 129 0.01 -17.58 25.83
C ALA A 129 -0.67 -17.92 27.16
N THR A 130 -0.12 -18.89 27.88
CA THR A 130 -0.52 -19.22 29.24
C THR A 130 0.25 -18.36 30.23
N GLU A 131 -0.25 -18.19 31.46
CA GLU A 131 0.47 -17.49 32.54
C GLU A 131 1.91 -18.02 32.68
N TYR A 132 2.08 -19.35 32.73
CA TYR A 132 3.42 -19.97 32.78
C TYR A 132 4.36 -19.54 31.64
N ILE A 133 3.86 -19.40 30.41
CA ILE A 133 4.70 -18.99 29.27
C ILE A 133 5.08 -17.52 29.42
N ILE A 134 4.13 -16.69 29.85
CA ILE A 134 4.33 -15.25 30.08
C ILE A 134 5.34 -15.04 31.22
N GLU A 135 5.23 -15.76 32.33
CA GLU A 135 6.14 -15.60 33.47
C GLU A 135 7.54 -16.16 33.19
N LYS A 136 7.63 -17.24 32.40
CA LYS A 136 8.91 -17.89 32.09
C LYS A 136 9.71 -17.16 31.01
N TYR A 137 9.02 -16.54 30.05
CA TYR A 137 9.65 -15.97 28.85
C TYR A 137 9.37 -14.48 28.66
N GLY A 138 8.40 -13.94 29.39
CA GLY A 138 8.17 -12.51 29.59
C GLY A 138 8.59 -12.10 31.00
N GLY A 139 8.76 -10.80 31.22
CA GLY A 139 9.14 -10.28 32.52
C GLY A 139 10.64 -10.01 32.67
N VAL A 140 10.95 -9.28 33.75
CA VAL A 140 12.32 -8.88 34.13
C VAL A 140 13.12 -10.15 34.34
N ALA A 141 14.23 -10.30 33.61
CA ALA A 141 15.13 -11.43 33.81
C ALA A 141 15.50 -11.51 35.29
N GLU A 142 15.06 -12.56 35.99
CA GLU A 142 15.77 -12.99 37.16
C GLU A 142 17.13 -13.48 36.64
N GLU A 143 18.15 -12.64 36.83
CA GLU A 143 19.53 -13.01 36.60
C GLU A 143 19.84 -14.21 37.52
N GLU A 144 19.95 -15.41 36.95
CA GLU A 144 20.53 -16.58 37.62
C GLU A 144 22.06 -16.46 37.73
#